data_AF-T1AEL7-F1
#
_entry.id   AF-T1AEL7-F1
#
_cell.length_a   1.000
_cell.length_b   1.000
_cell.length_c   1.000
_cell.angle_alpha   90.00
_cell.angle_beta   90.00
_cell.angle_gamma   90.00
#
_symmetry.space_group_name_H-M   'P 1'
#
loop_
_entity.id
_entity.type
_entity.pdbx_description
1 polymer ?
#
loop_
_entity_poly.entity_id
_entity_poly.type
_entity_poly.pdbx_seq_one_letter_code
_entity_poly.pdbx_strand_id
1 'polypeptide(L)'
;MEIEQLASQNPWWSDKNQIKADDKVRKVLETGERIQFNLNSENQVLIGPRQLGKTTALKYDIYKKITAENIDPSAIMYYSFDTVRDFEVISNVLDTFVADSNKKYVYLDEVSFVDGWQRAIKQ
;
A
#
# COMPACT_ATOMS: atom_id res chain seq x y z
N MET A 1 1.13 -16.60 -4.60
CA MET A 1 1.50 -15.43 -5.44
C MET A 1 3.01 -15.30 -5.42
N GLU A 2 3.64 -14.94 -6.53
CA GLU A 2 5.10 -14.80 -6.58
C GLU A 2 5.55 -13.43 -6.06
N ILE A 3 6.68 -13.39 -5.35
CA ILE A 3 7.29 -12.13 -4.83
C ILE A 3 7.51 -11.12 -5.95
N GLU A 4 7.78 -11.57 -7.17
CA GLU A 4 7.96 -10.73 -8.36
C GLU A 4 6.71 -9.89 -8.67
N GLN A 5 5.52 -10.48 -8.49
CA GLN A 5 4.25 -9.77 -8.69
C GLN A 5 4.08 -8.67 -7.64
N LEU A 6 4.46 -8.92 -6.38
CA LEU A 6 4.49 -7.88 -5.35
C LEU A 6 5.51 -6.79 -5.69
N ALA A 7 6.74 -7.16 -6.04
CA ALA A 7 7.81 -6.23 -6.34
C ALA A 7 7.44 -5.25 -7.48
N SER A 8 6.66 -5.70 -8.46
CA SER A 8 6.17 -4.84 -9.56
C SER A 8 5.31 -3.65 -9.09
N GLN A 9 4.58 -3.82 -7.98
CA GLN A 9 3.77 -2.76 -7.36
C GLN A 9 4.51 -2.00 -6.25
N ASN A 10 5.69 -2.49 -5.87
CA ASN A 10 6.52 -1.97 -4.79
C ASN A 10 7.94 -1.63 -5.30
N PRO A 11 8.09 -0.79 -6.35
CA PRO A 11 9.39 -0.54 -6.97
C PRO A 11 10.41 0.06 -5.98
N TRP A 12 9.95 0.69 -4.90
CA TRP A 12 10.80 1.19 -3.82
C TRP A 12 11.57 0.13 -3.06
N TRP A 13 11.18 -1.15 -3.15
CA TRP A 13 11.95 -2.26 -2.58
C TRP A 13 13.34 -2.38 -3.21
N SER A 14 13.48 -2.00 -4.48
CA SER A 14 14.77 -2.02 -5.20
C SER A 14 15.55 -0.71 -5.05
N ASP A 15 14.86 0.42 -5.14
CA ASP A 15 15.41 1.75 -4.92
C ASP A 15 14.35 2.65 -4.30
N LYS A 16 14.61 3.10 -3.07
CA LYS A 16 13.70 3.96 -2.31
C LYS A 16 13.26 5.22 -3.05
N ASN A 17 14.01 5.70 -4.05
CA ASN A 17 13.63 6.88 -4.82
C ASN A 17 12.53 6.60 -5.84
N GLN A 18 12.27 5.35 -6.21
CA GLN A 18 11.24 4.97 -7.17
C GLN A 18 9.82 5.37 -6.70
N ILE A 19 9.60 5.53 -5.40
CA ILE A 19 8.32 6.05 -4.88
C ILE A 19 8.04 7.48 -5.37
N LYS A 20 9.07 8.29 -5.66
CA LYS A 20 8.91 9.65 -6.21
C LYS A 20 8.53 9.64 -7.68
N ALA A 21 8.81 8.55 -8.39
CA ALA A 21 8.44 8.37 -9.79
C ALA A 21 6.97 7.91 -9.96
N ASP A 22 6.31 7.48 -8.88
CA ASP A 22 4.88 7.17 -8.92
C ASP A 22 4.07 8.43 -9.28
N ASP A 23 3.20 8.31 -10.28
CA ASP A 23 2.42 9.44 -10.81
C ASP A 23 1.53 10.13 -9.78
N LYS A 24 1.00 9.39 -8.80
CA LYS A 24 0.15 9.97 -7.75
C LYS A 24 0.99 10.76 -6.76
N VAL A 25 2.15 10.20 -6.38
CA VAL A 25 3.11 10.89 -5.50
C VAL A 25 3.67 12.13 -6.18
N ARG A 26 4.16 12.00 -7.41
CA ARG A 26 4.72 13.09 -8.21
C ARG A 26 3.75 14.27 -8.32
N LYS A 27 2.48 14.01 -8.62
CA LYS A 27 1.45 15.06 -8.71
C LYS A 27 1.28 15.84 -7.39
N VAL A 28 1.29 15.15 -6.24
CA VAL A 28 1.19 15.81 -4.93
C VAL A 28 2.44 16.66 -4.66
N LEU A 29 3.62 16.16 -5.03
CA LEU A 29 4.86 16.91 -4.87
C LEU A 29 4.90 18.16 -5.77
N GLU A 30 4.36 18.07 -6.99
CA GLU A 30 4.28 19.19 -7.94
C GLU A 30 3.31 20.28 -7.49
N THR A 31 2.18 19.93 -6.87
CA THR A 31 1.23 20.93 -6.35
C THR A 31 1.69 21.57 -5.05
N GLY A 32 2.66 20.95 -4.34
CA GLY A 32 3.06 21.37 -3.00
C GLY A 32 2.00 21.11 -1.94
N GLU A 33 0.91 20.42 -2.28
CA GLU A 33 -0.16 20.09 -1.36
C GLU A 33 0.31 19.08 -0.32
N ARG A 34 -0.26 19.17 0.89
CA ARG A 34 0.02 18.23 1.97
C ARG A 34 -1.23 17.42 2.25
N ILE A 35 -1.19 16.13 1.93
CA ILE A 35 -2.24 15.20 2.31
C ILE A 35 -2.05 14.82 3.78
N GLN A 36 -3.03 15.20 4.60
CA GLN A 36 -3.10 14.86 6.01
C GLN A 36 -3.75 13.48 6.19
N PHE A 37 -3.04 12.44 5.78
CA PHE A 37 -3.39 11.05 6.05
C PHE A 37 -2.14 10.35 6.56
N ASN A 38 -2.21 9.70 7.71
CA ASN A 38 -1.12 8.91 8.28
C ASN A 38 -1.68 7.58 8.76
N LEU A 39 -1.13 6.47 8.28
CA LEU A 39 -1.45 5.17 8.85
C LEU A 39 -0.87 5.08 10.26
N ASN A 40 -1.71 4.79 11.24
CA ASN A 40 -1.30 4.55 12.62
C ASN A 40 -1.02 3.06 12.86
N SER A 41 -0.83 2.64 14.11
CA SER A 41 -0.51 1.25 14.48
C SER A 41 -1.69 0.29 14.42
N GLU A 42 -2.89 0.77 14.09
CA GLU A 42 -4.11 -0.02 14.01
C GLU A 42 -4.50 -0.27 12.55
N ASN A 43 -5.27 -1.32 12.31
CA ASN A 43 -5.84 -1.57 11.00
C ASN A 43 -6.91 -0.50 10.68
N GLN A 44 -6.68 0.29 9.63
CA GLN A 44 -7.58 1.36 9.21
C GLN A 44 -8.20 1.06 7.84
N VAL A 45 -9.48 1.40 7.68
CA VAL A 45 -10.19 1.28 6.41
C VAL A 45 -10.54 2.67 5.92
N LEU A 46 -9.99 3.05 4.75
CA LEU A 46 -10.29 4.33 4.11
C LEU A 46 -11.47 4.18 3.15
N ILE A 47 -12.65 4.68 3.54
CA ILE A 47 -13.89 4.58 2.75
C ILE A 47 -14.24 5.95 2.15
N GLY A 48 -14.69 5.96 0.89
CA GLY A 48 -15.24 7.14 0.27
C GLY A 48 -15.55 6.94 -1.22
N PRO A 49 -16.32 7.85 -1.84
CA PRO A 49 -16.59 7.86 -3.28
C PRO A 49 -15.36 7.67 -4.17
N ARG A 50 -15.60 7.17 -5.38
CA ARG A 50 -14.56 7.11 -6.42
C ARG A 50 -14.00 8.52 -6.68
N GLN A 51 -12.72 8.57 -7.04
CA GLN A 51 -12.01 9.80 -7.42
C GLN A 51 -11.74 10.83 -6.29
N LEU A 52 -11.95 10.48 -5.01
CA LEU A 52 -11.58 11.34 -3.87
C LEU A 52 -10.10 11.28 -3.47
N GLY A 53 -9.24 10.66 -4.26
CA GLY A 53 -7.80 10.62 -3.99
C GLY A 53 -7.37 9.60 -2.92
N LYS A 54 -8.18 8.57 -2.62
CA LYS A 54 -7.83 7.52 -1.64
C LYS A 54 -6.50 6.83 -1.96
N THR A 55 -6.33 6.30 -3.18
CA THR A 55 -5.05 5.74 -3.66
C THR A 55 -3.90 6.74 -3.54
N THR A 56 -4.15 8.01 -3.86
CA THR A 56 -3.14 9.07 -3.72
C THR A 56 -2.73 9.23 -2.25
N ALA A 57 -3.68 9.22 -1.32
CA ALA A 57 -3.40 9.30 0.11
C ALA A 57 -2.56 8.12 0.61
N LEU A 58 -2.90 6.89 0.21
CA LEU A 58 -2.12 5.70 0.56
C LEU A 58 -0.68 5.80 0.04
N LYS A 59 -0.50 6.10 -1.26
CA LYS A 59 0.83 6.20 -1.88
C LYS A 59 1.66 7.36 -1.35
N TYR A 60 1.02 8.50 -1.04
CA TYR A 60 1.71 9.63 -0.44
C TYR A 60 2.12 9.34 1.02
N ASP A 61 1.35 8.53 1.75
CA ASP A 61 1.76 8.05 3.06
C ASP A 61 2.99 7.13 2.99
N ILE A 62 3.02 6.20 2.04
CA ILE A 62 4.21 5.37 1.75
C ILE A 62 5.43 6.25 1.48
N TYR A 63 5.28 7.27 0.64
CA TYR A 63 6.33 8.26 0.37
C TYR A 63 6.85 8.92 1.66
N LYS A 64 5.96 9.40 2.54
CA LYS A 64 6.36 10.01 3.81
C LYS A 64 7.05 9.02 4.73
N LYS A 65 6.56 7.79 4.83
CA LYS A 65 7.19 6.74 5.65
C LYS A 65 8.62 6.47 5.21
N ILE A 66 8.85 6.36 3.91
CA ILE A 66 10.18 6.11 3.35
C ILE A 66 11.11 7.32 3.54
N THR A 67 10.62 8.53 3.28
CA THR A 67 11.48 9.71 3.15
C THR A 67 11.59 10.57 4.40
N ALA A 68 10.53 10.70 5.19
CA ALA A 68 10.46 11.56 6.37
C ALA A 68 10.60 10.75 7.67
N GLU A 69 10.01 9.57 7.73
CA GLU A 69 10.11 8.67 8.90
C GLU A 69 11.29 7.70 8.80
N ASN A 70 11.99 7.67 7.65
CA ASN A 70 13.16 6.82 7.37
C ASN A 70 12.89 5.31 7.62
N ILE A 71 11.67 4.86 7.30
CA ILE A 71 11.29 3.46 7.35
C ILE A 71 11.97 2.72 6.20
N ASP A 72 12.47 1.52 6.49
CA ASP A 72 13.03 0.63 5.47
C ASP A 72 11.98 0.38 4.37
N PRO A 73 12.29 0.66 3.09
CA PRO A 73 11.35 0.44 1.99
C PRO A 73 10.83 -1.00 1.93
N SER A 74 11.67 -1.96 2.29
CA SER A 74 11.29 -3.38 2.32
C SER A 74 10.25 -3.68 3.39
N ALA A 75 10.12 -2.85 4.44
CA ALA A 75 9.14 -3.02 5.52
C ALA A 75 7.73 -2.50 5.16
N ILE A 76 7.55 -1.96 3.95
CA ILE A 76 6.29 -1.36 3.47
C ILE A 76 5.83 -2.08 2.20
N MET A 77 4.60 -2.58 2.20
CA MET A 77 3.97 -3.20 1.02
C MET A 77 2.68 -2.49 0.63
N TYR A 78 2.49 -2.34 -0.67
CA TYR A 78 1.28 -1.92 -1.34
C TYR A 78 0.81 -3.01 -2.31
N TYR A 79 -0.49 -3.23 -2.36
CA TYR A 79 -1.11 -4.08 -3.35
C TYR A 79 -2.48 -3.53 -3.75
N SER A 80 -2.71 -3.35 -5.05
CA SER A 80 -4.02 -3.03 -5.61
C SER A 80 -4.76 -4.30 -6.06
N PHE A 81 -6.02 -4.42 -5.64
CA PHE A 81 -6.93 -5.49 -6.05
C PHE A 81 -7.76 -5.14 -7.29
N ASP A 82 -7.44 -4.07 -8.03
CA ASP A 82 -8.19 -3.61 -9.21
C ASP A 82 -8.47 -4.71 -10.26
N THR A 83 -7.57 -5.68 -10.39
CA THR A 83 -7.66 -6.76 -11.38
C THR A 83 -7.91 -8.14 -10.78
N VAL A 84 -8.06 -8.24 -9.46
CA VAL A 84 -8.14 -9.50 -8.73
C VAL A 84 -9.45 -9.59 -7.96
N ARG A 85 -10.17 -10.71 -8.14
CA ARG A 85 -11.48 -10.94 -7.50
C ARG A 85 -11.49 -12.12 -6.51
N ASP A 86 -10.39 -12.85 -6.41
CA ASP A 86 -10.30 -14.03 -5.56
C ASP A 86 -9.88 -13.67 -4.13
N PHE A 87 -10.60 -14.20 -3.15
CA PHE A 87 -10.37 -13.95 -1.72
C PHE A 87 -9.10 -14.62 -1.21
N GLU A 88 -8.69 -15.73 -1.81
CA GLU A 88 -7.45 -16.42 -1.42
C GLU A 88 -6.22 -15.53 -1.66
N VAL A 89 -6.34 -14.50 -2.52
CA VAL A 89 -5.23 -13.60 -2.81
C VAL A 89 -4.88 -12.73 -1.61
N ILE A 90 -5.83 -12.32 -0.76
CA ILE A 90 -5.50 -11.50 0.43
C ILE A 90 -4.61 -12.29 1.38
N SER A 91 -5.00 -13.52 1.74
CA SER A 91 -4.18 -14.37 2.61
C SER A 91 -2.82 -14.65 1.98
N ASN A 92 -2.78 -14.98 0.69
CA ASN A 92 -1.51 -15.19 -0.02
C ASN A 92 -0.60 -13.94 -0.02
N VAL A 93 -1.16 -12.74 -0.22
CA VAL A 93 -0.43 -11.46 -0.18
C VAL A 93 0.15 -11.24 1.22
N LEU A 94 -0.68 -11.43 2.25
CA LEU A 94 -0.27 -11.26 3.64
C LEU A 94 0.80 -12.29 4.02
N ASP A 95 0.60 -13.57 3.74
CA ASP A 95 1.56 -14.63 4.09
C ASP A 95 2.90 -14.44 3.37
N THR A 96 2.89 -14.00 2.11
CA THR A 96 4.12 -13.74 1.34
C THR A 96 4.94 -12.58 1.94
N PHE A 97 4.28 -11.58 2.52
CA PHE A 97 4.95 -10.40 3.05
C PHE A 97 5.24 -10.50 4.56
N VAL A 98 4.24 -10.85 5.36
CA VAL A 98 4.23 -10.81 6.83
C VAL A 98 5.02 -11.97 7.47
N ALA A 99 5.46 -12.96 6.68
CA ALA A 99 6.35 -14.02 7.17
C ALA A 99 7.66 -13.49 7.81
N ASP A 100 8.09 -12.26 7.46
CA ASP A 100 9.22 -11.57 8.07
C ASP A 100 8.75 -10.52 9.11
N SER A 101 9.22 -10.67 10.35
CA SER A 101 8.86 -9.81 11.48
C SER A 101 9.31 -8.35 11.34
N ASN A 102 10.21 -8.06 10.39
CA ASN A 102 10.62 -6.69 10.09
C ASN A 102 9.61 -5.94 9.19
N LYS A 103 8.61 -6.62 8.62
CA LYS A 103 7.54 -5.99 7.84
C LYS A 103 6.52 -5.33 8.74
N LYS A 104 6.21 -4.05 8.47
CA LYS A 104 5.43 -3.20 9.40
C LYS A 104 4.18 -2.59 8.81
N TYR A 105 4.20 -2.28 7.52
CA TYR A 105 3.11 -1.53 6.89
C TYR A 105 2.58 -2.26 5.67
N VAL A 106 1.26 -2.46 5.66
CA VAL A 106 0.53 -3.10 4.56
C VAL A 106 -0.58 -2.17 4.10
N TYR A 107 -0.55 -1.83 2.81
CA TYR A 107 -1.53 -1.00 2.14
C TYR A 107 -2.28 -1.85 1.10
N LEU A 108 -3.55 -2.10 1.35
CA LEU A 108 -4.43 -2.86 0.45
C LEU A 108 -5.38 -1.87 -0.23
N ASP A 109 -5.20 -1.64 -1.53
CA ASP A 109 -6.02 -0.72 -2.31
C ASP A 109 -7.14 -1.46 -3.05
N GLU A 110 -8.32 -0.85 -3.11
CA GLU A 110 -9.53 -1.43 -3.71
C GLU A 110 -9.86 -2.85 -3.20
N VAL A 111 -9.50 -3.15 -1.93
CA VAL A 111 -9.76 -4.44 -1.25
C VAL A 111 -11.25 -4.84 -1.28
N SER A 112 -12.15 -3.87 -1.45
CA SER A 112 -13.58 -4.08 -1.64
C SER A 112 -13.98 -4.87 -2.89
N PHE A 113 -13.08 -5.08 -3.86
CA PHE A 113 -13.34 -5.97 -4.99
C PHE A 113 -13.23 -7.46 -4.64
N VAL A 114 -12.71 -7.77 -3.46
CA VAL A 114 -12.64 -9.13 -2.94
C VAL A 114 -13.85 -9.37 -2.02
N ASP A 115 -14.72 -10.29 -2.42
CA ASP A 115 -15.89 -10.64 -1.63
C ASP A 115 -15.48 -11.24 -0.27
N GLY A 116 -16.02 -10.68 0.82
CA GLY A 116 -15.74 -11.16 2.17
C GLY A 116 -14.32 -10.87 2.68
N TRP A 117 -13.60 -9.90 2.09
CA TRP A 117 -12.22 -9.53 2.45
C TRP A 117 -11.97 -9.34 3.96
N GLN A 118 -12.98 -8.91 4.72
CA GLN A 118 -12.86 -8.71 6.17
C GLN A 118 -12.53 -10.01 6.91
N ARG A 119 -12.96 -11.15 6.38
CA ARG A 119 -12.69 -12.48 6.95
C ARG A 119 -11.24 -12.90 6.74
N ALA A 120 -10.62 -12.47 5.64
CA ALA A 120 -9.23 -12.78 5.34
C ALA A 120 -8.24 -11.99 6.21
N ILE A 121 -8.65 -10.83 6.74
CA ILE A 121 -7.83 -9.97 7.61
C ILE A 121 -8.02 -10.31 9.11
N LYS A 122 -9.17 -10.86 9.49
CA LYS A 122 -9.39 -11.36 10.86
C LYS A 122 -8.62 -12.66 11.08
N GLN A 123 -7.40 -12.56 11.58
CA GLN A 123 -6.81 -13.60 12.43
C GLN A 123 -6.99 -13.22 13.89
#